data_AF-A0AAE6V711-F1
#
_entry.id   AF-A0AAE6V711-F1
#
_cell.length_a   1.000
_cell.length_b   1.000
_cell.length_c   1.000
_cell.angle_alpha   90.00
_cell.angle_beta   90.00
_cell.angle_gamma   90.00
#
_symmetry.space_group_name_H-M   'P 1'
#
loop_
_entity.id
_entity.type
_entity.pdbx_description
1 polymer ?
#
loop_
_entity_poly.entity_id
_entity_poly.type
_entity_poly.pdbx_seq_one_letter_code
_entity_poly.pdbx_strand_id
1 'polypeptide(L)'
;MADYWESLGMSVRVTDSTPRPTVYGEGGPVLRASFDTGAVEDQYNIGAVMPCAPGDAEALLLEDEAQRAAGVVLPGDEGIVLQPRPGQLMPTSIPTSEPTGG
;
A
#
# COMPACT_ATOMS: atom_id res chain seq x y z
N MET A 1 -7.79 -5.61 5.68
CA MET A 1 -7.56 -4.15 5.68
C MET A 1 -7.50 -3.61 7.08
N ALA A 2 -8.57 -3.68 7.88
CA ALA A 2 -8.57 -3.19 9.27
C ALA A 2 -7.39 -3.73 10.09
N ASP A 3 -7.29 -5.06 10.25
CA ASP A 3 -6.20 -5.71 11.01
C ASP A 3 -4.80 -5.34 10.51
N TYR A 4 -4.65 -5.13 9.20
CA TYR A 4 -3.37 -4.74 8.60
C TYR A 4 -3.02 -3.29 8.95
N TRP A 5 -3.96 -2.36 8.86
CA TRP A 5 -3.73 -0.97 9.25
C TRP A 5 -3.50 -0.83 10.75
N GLU A 6 -4.18 -1.62 11.57
CA GLU A 6 -3.87 -1.72 13.01
C GLU A 6 -2.44 -2.22 13.24
N SER A 7 -1.97 -3.20 12.47
CA SER A 7 -0.58 -3.69 12.55
C SER A 7 0.47 -2.63 12.17
N LEU A 8 0.09 -1.62 11.37
CA LEU A 8 0.92 -0.47 11.03
C LEU A 8 0.85 0.66 12.09
N GLY A 9 0.17 0.41 13.21
CA GLY A 9 0.01 1.39 14.29
C GLY A 9 -1.06 2.44 14.02
N MET A 10 -1.97 2.19 13.07
CA MET A 10 -3.10 3.08 12.81
C MET A 10 -4.26 2.81 13.76
N SER A 11 -4.99 3.86 14.14
CA SER A 11 -6.31 3.72 14.74
C SER A 11 -7.35 3.50 13.63
N VAL A 12 -8.15 2.44 13.73
CA VAL A 12 -9.08 2.03 12.65
C VAL A 12 -10.54 2.14 13.09
N ARG A 13 -11.40 2.57 12.17
CA ARG A 13 -12.86 2.59 12.32
C ARG A 13 -13.53 2.05 11.05
N VAL A 14 -14.46 1.13 11.22
CA VAL A 14 -15.24 0.54 10.10
C VAL A 14 -16.68 1.02 10.15
N THR A 15 -17.26 1.38 9.00
CA THR A 15 -18.70 1.67 8.85
C THR A 15 -19.39 0.51 8.14
N ASP A 16 -19.65 -0.57 8.86
CA ASP A 16 -20.21 -1.84 8.37
C ASP A 16 -21.73 -1.83 8.16
N SER A 17 -22.44 -0.87 8.75
CA SER A 17 -23.91 -0.74 8.68
C SER A 17 -24.45 -0.18 7.35
N THR A 18 -23.59 0.06 6.36
CA THR A 18 -23.98 0.62 5.06
C THR A 18 -23.82 -0.43 3.95
N PRO A 19 -24.54 -0.31 2.82
CA PRO A 19 -24.35 -1.20 1.67
C PRO A 19 -22.93 -1.15 1.05
N ARG A 20 -22.12 -0.17 1.46
CA ARG A 20 -20.75 0.06 0.96
C ARG A 20 -19.84 0.28 2.18
N PRO A 21 -19.44 -0.80 2.87
CA PRO A 21 -18.62 -0.65 4.06
C PRO A 21 -17.33 0.09 3.76
N THR A 22 -16.97 1.02 4.63
CA THR A 22 -15.76 1.83 4.50
C THR A 22 -14.88 1.62 5.72
N VAL A 23 -13.59 1.40 5.47
CA VAL A 23 -12.56 1.35 6.51
C VAL A 23 -11.85 2.70 6.52
N TYR A 24 -11.80 3.33 7.68
CA TYR A 24 -11.03 4.56 7.92
C TYR A 24 -9.87 4.24 8.86
N GLY A 25 -8.70 4.82 8.57
CA GLY A 25 -7.52 4.70 9.43
C GLY A 25 -6.90 6.08 9.68
N GLU A 26 -6.39 6.31 10.88
CA GLU A 26 -5.69 7.55 11.27
C GLU A 26 -4.42 7.25 12.06
N GLY A 27 -3.39 8.09 11.89
CA GLY A 27 -2.08 7.90 12.51
C GLY A 27 -1.23 6.80 11.82
N GLY A 28 -0.07 6.50 12.41
CA GLY A 28 0.90 5.58 11.81
C GLY A 28 1.65 6.23 10.63
N PRO A 29 1.82 5.53 9.48
CA PRO A 29 2.62 6.02 8.34
C PRO A 29 1.93 7.14 7.53
N VAL A 30 0.64 7.38 7.76
CA VAL A 30 -0.18 8.36 7.03
C VAL A 30 -0.97 9.23 8.02
N LEU A 31 -1.45 10.40 7.60
CA LEU A 31 -2.35 11.20 8.44
C LEU A 31 -3.73 10.56 8.54
N ARG A 32 -4.27 10.14 7.39
CA ARG A 32 -5.55 9.44 7.28
C ARG A 32 -5.58 8.55 6.04
N ALA A 33 -6.25 7.41 6.12
CA ALA A 33 -6.56 6.55 4.97
C ALA A 33 -8.05 6.15 4.96
N SER A 34 -8.56 5.85 3.77
CA SER A 34 -9.91 5.31 3.56
C SER A 34 -9.89 4.21 2.51
N PHE A 35 -10.68 3.16 2.72
CA PHE A 35 -10.87 2.09 1.76
C PHE A 35 -12.35 1.72 1.67
N ASP A 36 -12.90 1.63 0.47
CA ASP A 36 -14.25 1.14 0.22
C ASP A 36 -14.31 0.29 -1.06
N THR A 37 -15.32 -0.57 -1.13
CA THR A 37 -15.55 -1.50 -2.25
C THR A 37 -16.69 -1.04 -3.15
N GLY A 38 -17.03 0.26 -3.14
CA GLY A 38 -18.32 0.71 -3.65
C GLY A 38 -18.41 2.14 -4.20
N ALA A 39 -17.36 2.94 -4.24
CA ALA A 39 -17.41 4.17 -5.03
C ALA A 39 -17.48 3.78 -6.51
N VAL A 40 -18.57 4.15 -7.21
CA VAL A 40 -18.85 4.03 -8.67
C VAL A 40 -18.32 2.77 -9.42
N GLU A 41 -19.21 1.99 -10.06
CA GLU A 41 -18.86 0.91 -11.01
C GLU A 41 -18.05 -0.28 -10.42
N ASP A 42 -18.43 -0.80 -9.24
CA ASP A 42 -17.79 -2.00 -8.64
C ASP A 42 -16.26 -1.90 -8.48
N GLN A 43 -15.77 -0.68 -8.26
CA GLN A 43 -14.36 -0.40 -8.05
C GLN A 43 -13.99 -0.42 -6.56
N TYR A 44 -12.77 -0.89 -6.30
CA TYR A 44 -12.11 -0.67 -5.03
C TYR A 44 -11.49 0.72 -5.02
N ASN A 45 -11.83 1.53 -4.02
CA ASN A 45 -11.24 2.84 -3.85
C ASN A 45 -10.37 2.84 -2.59
N ILE A 46 -9.16 3.36 -2.75
CA ILE A 46 -8.24 3.62 -1.64
C ILE A 46 -7.78 5.07 -1.73
N GLY A 47 -7.86 5.77 -0.60
CA GLY A 47 -7.38 7.13 -0.46
C GLY A 47 -6.45 7.23 0.74
N ALA A 48 -5.42 8.05 0.65
CA ALA A 48 -4.51 8.36 1.74
C ALA A 48 -4.14 9.84 1.72
N VAL A 49 -3.98 10.42 2.90
CA VAL A 49 -3.43 11.76 3.12
C VAL A 49 -2.10 11.59 3.82
N MET A 50 -1.03 12.04 3.18
CA MET A 50 0.34 11.95 3.69
C MET A 50 0.78 13.28 4.30
N PRO A 51 1.68 13.29 5.30
CA PRO A 51 2.41 14.50 5.67
C PRO A 51 3.18 15.04 4.46
N CYS A 52 3.28 16.36 4.33
CA CYS A 52 4.15 16.95 3.30
C CYS A 52 5.62 16.69 3.66
N ALA A 53 6.39 16.19 2.71
CA ALA A 53 7.85 16.21 2.81
C ALA A 53 8.33 17.65 2.61
N PRO A 54 9.18 18.20 3.49
CA PRO A 54 9.79 19.49 3.26
C PRO A 54 10.84 19.38 2.14
N GLY A 55 10.86 20.32 1.20
CA GLY A 55 11.89 20.40 0.17
C GLY A 55 11.35 20.67 -1.22
N ASP A 56 12.27 20.59 -2.19
CA ASP A 56 11.95 20.64 -3.61
C ASP A 56 11.45 19.27 -4.09
N ALA A 57 10.27 19.24 -4.70
CA ALA A 57 9.61 17.98 -5.06
C ALA A 57 10.39 17.21 -6.14
N GLU A 58 11.00 17.90 -7.11
CA GLU A 58 11.77 17.25 -8.16
C GLU A 58 13.04 16.61 -7.60
N ALA A 59 13.74 17.32 -6.72
CA ALA A 59 14.92 16.80 -6.04
C ALA A 59 14.61 15.56 -5.19
N LEU A 60 13.52 15.59 -4.41
CA LEU A 60 13.10 14.45 -3.59
C LEU A 60 12.77 13.23 -4.44
N LEU A 61 12.06 13.41 -5.56
CA LEU A 61 11.74 12.31 -6.47
C LEU A 61 12.99 11.73 -7.14
N LEU A 62 13.98 12.56 -7.47
CA LEU A 62 15.25 12.11 -8.02
C LEU A 62 16.09 11.34 -6.99
N GLU A 63 16.05 11.73 -5.72
CA GLU A 63 16.68 10.99 -4.63
C GLU A 63 16.03 9.61 -4.45
N ASP A 64 14.71 9.54 -4.43
CA ASP A 64 13.97 8.27 -4.37
C ASP A 64 14.31 7.36 -5.57
N GLU A 65 14.40 7.92 -6.78
CA GLU A 65 14.82 7.20 -7.99
C GLU A 65 16.23 6.62 -7.85
N ALA A 66 17.17 7.40 -7.32
CA ALA A 66 18.55 6.98 -7.12
C ALA A 66 18.65 5.86 -6.06
N GLN A 67 17.85 5.94 -4.99
CA GLN A 67 17.75 4.88 -3.98
C GLN A 67 17.20 3.58 -4.57
N ARG A 68 16.10 3.67 -5.34
CA ARG A 68 15.54 2.51 -6.06
C ARG A 68 16.55 1.90 -7.03
N ALA A 69 17.29 2.73 -7.78
CA ALA A 69 18.36 2.26 -8.68
C ALA A 69 19.53 1.57 -7.95
N ALA A 70 19.79 1.96 -6.70
CA ALA A 70 20.76 1.29 -5.83
C ALA A 70 20.21 0.01 -5.17
N GLY A 71 18.96 -0.36 -5.45
CA GLY A 71 18.30 -1.56 -4.91
C GLY A 71 17.69 -1.37 -3.52
N VAL A 72 17.52 -0.13 -3.05
CA VAL A 72 16.80 0.17 -1.81
C VAL A 72 15.29 0.04 -2.04
N VAL A 73 14.60 -0.65 -1.13
CA VAL A 73 13.13 -0.73 -1.11
C VAL A 73 12.60 0.43 -0.27
N LEU A 74 11.84 1.33 -0.88
CA LEU A 74 11.22 2.46 -0.18
C LEU A 74 9.84 2.08 0.37
N PRO A 75 9.30 2.83 1.35
CA PRO A 75 7.94 2.62 1.82
C PRO A 75 6.93 2.64 0.66
N GLY A 76 6.20 1.54 0.47
CA GLY A 76 5.28 1.34 -0.65
C GLY A 76 5.81 0.45 -1.78
N ASP A 77 7.12 0.20 -1.84
CA ASP A 77 7.76 -0.66 -2.84
C ASP A 77 7.79 -2.15 -2.45
N GLU A 78 7.22 -2.53 -1.30
CA GLU A 78 7.29 -3.89 -0.75
C GLU A 78 6.52 -4.92 -1.60
N GLY A 79 5.76 -4.45 -2.60
CA GLY A 79 4.95 -5.25 -3.50
C GLY A 79 3.64 -5.74 -2.86
N ILE A 80 3.01 -6.71 -3.50
CA ILE A 80 1.80 -7.33 -2.96
C ILE A 80 2.20 -8.23 -1.79
N VAL A 81 1.91 -7.79 -0.57
CA VAL A 81 1.95 -8.67 0.61
C VAL A 81 0.79 -9.65 0.51
N LEU A 82 1.05 -10.84 -0.03
CA LEU A 82 0.09 -11.93 -0.03
C LEU A 82 -0.10 -12.40 1.41
N GLN A 83 -1.19 -11.96 2.05
CA GLN A 83 -1.62 -12.57 3.30
C GLN A 83 -2.27 -13.92 2.97
N PRO A 84 -1.70 -15.06 3.43
CA PRO A 84 -2.30 -16.36 3.16
C PRO A 84 -3.61 -16.45 3.93
N ARG A 85 -4.72 -16.71 3.23
CA ARG A 85 -5.90 -17.24 3.91
C ARG A 85 -5.59 -18.66 4.40
N PRO A 86 -6.18 -19.12 5.52
CA PRO A 86 -6.08 -20.51 5.93
C PRO A 86 -6.50 -21.43 4.76
N GLY A 87 -5.57 -22.26 4.27
CA GLY A 87 -5.80 -23.20 3.17
C GLY A 87 -5.53 -22.69 1.75
N GLN A 88 -5.08 -21.45 1.56
CA GLN A 88 -4.71 -20.94 0.24
C GLN A 88 -3.22 -21.24 -0.07
N LEU A 89 -2.96 -22.01 -1.12
CA LEU A 89 -1.61 -22.20 -1.65
C LEU A 89 -1.08 -20.86 -2.18
N MET A 90 0.10 -20.47 -1.72
CA MET A 90 0.77 -19.27 -2.23
C MET A 90 1.14 -19.49 -3.71
N PRO A 91 0.92 -18.50 -4.59
CA PRO A 91 1.57 -18.48 -5.89
C PRO A 91 3.08 -18.54 -5.67
N THR A 92 3.74 -19.58 -6.17
CA THR A 92 5.20 -19.62 -6.25
C THR A 92 5.63 -18.43 -7.10
N SER A 93 6.49 -17.57 -6.54
CA SER A 93 7.11 -16.45 -7.24
C SER A 93 7.59 -16.88 -8.63
N ILE A 94 7.18 -16.15 -9.67
CA ILE A 94 7.65 -16.37 -11.04
C ILE A 94 9.17 -16.22 -11.01
N PRO A 95 9.97 -17.19 -11.52
CA PRO A 95 11.40 -17.02 -11.59
C PRO A 95 11.72 -15.84 -12.52
N THR A 96 12.39 -14.83 -11.98
CA THR A 96 13.04 -13.78 -12.78
C THR A 96 13.93 -14.46 -13.82
N SER A 97 13.59 -14.29 -15.09
CA SER A 97 14.42 -14.77 -16.18
C SER A 97 15.75 -14.01 -16.14
N GLU A 98 16.88 -14.72 -15.99
CA GLU A 98 18.21 -14.11 -16.13
C GLU A 98 18.34 -13.45 -17.51
N PRO A 99 19.00 -12.27 -17.62
CA PRO A 99 19.29 -11.69 -18.91
C PRO A 99 20.34 -12.55 -19.61
N THR A 100 19.96 -13.19 -20.72
CA THR A 100 20.92 -13.82 -21.63
C THR A 100 21.67 -12.72 -22.37
N GLY A 101 22.87 -12.38 -21.89
CA GLY A 101 23.78 -11.45 -22.56
C GLY A 101 24.62 -12.16 -23.63
N GLY A 102 24.68 -11.54 -24.81
CA GLY A 102 25.86 -11.36 -25.67
C GLY A 102 26.54 -12.58 -26.29
#